data_AF-R8BUJ0-F1
#
_entry.id   AF-R8BUJ0-F1
#
_cell.length_a   1.000
_cell.length_b   1.000
_cell.length_c   1.000
_cell.angle_alpha   90.00
_cell.angle_beta   90.00
_cell.angle_gamma   90.00
#
_symmetry.space_group_name_H-M   'P 1'
#
loop_
_entity.id
_entity.type
_entity.pdbx_description
1 polymer ?
#
loop_
_entity_poly.entity_id
_entity_poly.type
_entity_poly.pdbx_seq_one_letter_code
_entity_poly.pdbx_strand_id
1 'polypeptide(L)'
;MSNKSGFKEEYPPKADLRKLYRPLPFITPGTVKPDLGNDEIMKQVGSVLSNVNAALENGDAPALEQCFFSDQAHWRDILALTSHLRTFSTPAGIVGALLATKKLSGFSGGLRLQGEPKFVPATPVLQFIDIWVTFRTSRPAATCNGRILLLPVKETKDDQNKITWKIWTLTTLIENLDLQSEDESLLRSPGKSFAGVEEIEIPVFILGGGNAALSLAARLKALAVESVIAERNPHSAIVIGSANTAFDIMKDCHSAGLQTTMVVRSPTYIFPVKYINDAHSLEGQFIHGLFGHLASLEPDRYKALADAGFPVIDSRHPDADVNHHLNERAGGHYVDVGPAVKLIADGKVAVKSGVEPKGFTATGLVMSDGSTVDADAVVWCTGFADRDVRGTAAGILGGADGEGSTSTTGKDVLGPWDVATRLDATWGVDAEGEIRGMWKRHLRMENYWVMGGHLPLQRWNSRALAQQIKASIEGILPPAYRDTPGSS
;
A
#
# COMPACT_ATOMS: atom_id res chain seq x y z
N MET A 1 3.30 -1.23 -27.47
CA MET A 1 4.47 -0.33 -27.45
C MET A 1 5.69 -1.20 -27.20
N SER A 2 6.80 -0.98 -27.91
CA SER A 2 8.05 -1.73 -27.66
C SER A 2 8.58 -1.45 -26.25
N ASN A 3 9.06 -2.49 -25.56
CA ASN A 3 9.59 -2.38 -24.21
C ASN A 3 10.97 -1.71 -24.24
N LYS A 4 11.00 -0.37 -24.16
CA LYS A 4 12.23 0.44 -24.15
C LYS A 4 13.15 0.24 -22.93
N SER A 5 12.78 -0.61 -21.97
CA SER A 5 13.45 -0.67 -20.66
C SER A 5 14.65 -1.62 -20.57
N GLY A 6 14.90 -2.47 -21.58
CA GLY A 6 16.03 -3.43 -21.60
C GLY A 6 15.90 -4.62 -20.62
N PHE A 7 15.25 -4.41 -19.47
CA PHE A 7 15.07 -5.44 -18.47
C PHE A 7 14.36 -6.70 -19.02
N LYS A 8 14.84 -7.87 -18.57
CA LYS A 8 14.14 -9.16 -18.67
C LYS A 8 12.71 -9.06 -18.12
N GLU A 9 11.89 -10.06 -18.45
CA GLU A 9 10.51 -10.20 -17.95
C GLU A 9 10.37 -9.83 -16.47
N GLU A 10 9.31 -9.08 -16.18
CA GLU A 10 9.06 -8.54 -14.85
C GLU A 10 8.81 -9.67 -13.84
N TYR A 11 9.55 -9.65 -12.73
CA TYR A 11 9.32 -10.52 -11.60
C TYR A 11 9.02 -9.69 -10.34
N PRO A 12 7.98 -10.00 -9.56
CA PRO A 12 6.92 -10.96 -9.89
C PRO A 12 6.08 -10.48 -11.10
N PRO A 13 5.45 -11.39 -11.86
CA PRO A 13 4.57 -11.02 -12.97
C PRO A 13 3.42 -10.12 -12.50
N LYS A 14 3.03 -9.16 -13.34
CA LYS A 14 1.91 -8.26 -13.04
C LYS A 14 0.56 -8.97 -13.22
N ALA A 15 -0.25 -8.98 -12.18
CA ALA A 15 -1.66 -9.37 -12.23
C ALA A 15 -2.57 -8.15 -12.50
N ASP A 16 -3.86 -8.39 -12.74
CA ASP A 16 -4.90 -7.37 -12.87
C ASP A 16 -5.77 -7.41 -11.61
N LEU A 17 -5.68 -6.36 -10.78
CA LEU A 17 -6.39 -6.30 -9.49
C LEU A 17 -7.91 -6.52 -9.65
N ARG A 18 -8.49 -6.06 -10.75
CA ARG A 18 -9.94 -6.17 -11.03
C ARG A 18 -10.38 -7.62 -11.31
N LYS A 19 -9.44 -8.50 -11.66
CA LYS A 19 -9.69 -9.95 -11.84
C LYS A 19 -9.42 -10.75 -10.55
N LEU A 20 -8.70 -10.18 -9.60
CA LEU A 20 -8.45 -10.77 -8.28
C LEU A 20 -9.61 -10.50 -7.31
N TYR A 21 -10.29 -9.36 -7.46
CA TYR A 21 -11.46 -9.02 -6.65
C TYR A 21 -12.55 -10.11 -6.74
N ARG A 22 -13.00 -10.56 -5.57
CA ARG A 22 -14.12 -11.48 -5.39
C ARG A 22 -15.31 -10.69 -4.82
N PRO A 23 -16.56 -11.06 -5.15
CA PRO A 23 -17.72 -10.53 -4.43
C PRO A 23 -17.59 -10.74 -2.92
N LEU A 24 -18.25 -9.88 -2.15
CA LEU A 24 -18.32 -10.03 -0.70
C LEU A 24 -19.22 -11.23 -0.35
N PRO A 25 -18.97 -11.90 0.79
CA PRO A 25 -19.79 -13.03 1.20
C PRO A 25 -21.16 -12.53 1.64
N PHE A 26 -22.20 -13.20 1.16
CA PHE A 26 -23.60 -12.88 1.48
C PHE A 26 -24.12 -13.80 2.58
N ILE A 27 -24.50 -13.21 3.70
CA ILE A 27 -25.21 -13.87 4.78
C ILE A 27 -26.71 -13.75 4.53
N THR A 28 -27.48 -14.80 4.79
CA THR A 28 -28.95 -14.74 4.69
C THR A 28 -29.51 -13.72 5.70
N PRO A 29 -30.38 -12.77 5.28
CA PRO A 29 -30.97 -11.80 6.20
C PRO A 29 -31.61 -12.46 7.43
N GLY A 30 -31.30 -11.93 8.62
CA GLY A 30 -31.79 -12.47 9.88
C GLY A 30 -30.99 -13.66 10.43
N THR A 31 -29.84 -14.03 9.84
CA THR A 31 -28.95 -15.05 10.42
C THR A 31 -28.44 -14.65 11.80
N VAL A 32 -28.00 -13.39 11.99
CA VAL A 32 -27.59 -12.86 13.30
C VAL A 32 -28.43 -11.62 13.63
N LYS A 33 -28.82 -11.49 14.90
CA LYS A 33 -29.52 -10.30 15.38
C LYS A 33 -28.60 -9.06 15.30
N PRO A 34 -29.09 -7.88 14.87
CA PRO A 34 -28.27 -6.67 14.81
C PRO A 34 -27.71 -6.19 16.16
N ASP A 35 -28.32 -6.60 17.27
CA ASP A 35 -28.02 -6.25 18.66
C ASP A 35 -27.34 -7.42 19.42
N LEU A 36 -26.43 -8.14 18.76
CA LEU A 36 -25.73 -9.27 19.35
C LEU A 36 -25.00 -8.87 20.66
N GLY A 37 -25.43 -9.42 21.79
CA GLY A 37 -24.92 -9.04 23.11
C GLY A 37 -23.47 -9.47 23.38
N ASN A 38 -22.75 -8.65 24.14
CA ASN A 38 -21.31 -8.81 24.42
C ASN A 38 -20.93 -10.20 24.96
N ASP A 39 -21.74 -10.80 25.84
CA ASP A 39 -21.47 -12.14 26.40
C ASP A 39 -21.46 -13.22 25.31
N GLU A 40 -22.37 -13.13 24.33
CA GLU A 40 -22.42 -14.06 23.21
C GLU A 40 -21.27 -13.80 22.23
N ILE A 41 -20.92 -12.53 21.97
CA ILE A 41 -19.72 -12.17 21.18
C ILE A 41 -18.47 -12.80 21.81
N MET A 42 -18.25 -12.59 23.11
CA MET A 42 -17.09 -13.10 23.85
C MET A 42 -17.04 -14.64 23.85
N LYS A 43 -18.18 -15.31 24.02
CA LYS A 43 -18.30 -16.77 23.94
C LYS A 43 -17.94 -17.32 22.56
N GLN A 44 -18.42 -16.67 21.48
CA GLN A 44 -18.13 -17.10 20.11
C GLN A 44 -16.66 -16.86 19.75
N VAL A 45 -16.09 -15.71 20.12
CA VAL A 45 -14.66 -15.40 19.97
C VAL A 45 -13.79 -16.39 20.74
N GLY A 46 -14.14 -16.69 22.00
CA GLY A 46 -13.43 -17.68 22.82
C GLY A 46 -13.44 -19.08 22.22
N SER A 47 -14.58 -19.50 21.65
CA SER A 47 -14.72 -20.77 20.93
C SER A 47 -13.80 -20.84 19.71
N VAL A 48 -13.82 -19.81 18.84
CA VAL A 48 -12.97 -19.76 17.63
C VAL A 48 -11.49 -19.77 18.00
N LEU A 49 -11.06 -18.92 18.94
CA LEU A 49 -9.65 -18.87 19.36
C LEU A 49 -9.19 -20.20 19.99
N SER A 50 -10.04 -20.87 20.77
CA SER A 50 -9.72 -22.18 21.35
C SER A 50 -9.50 -23.24 20.26
N ASN A 51 -10.39 -23.32 19.28
CA ASN A 51 -10.29 -24.29 18.18
C ASN A 51 -9.06 -24.04 17.31
N VAL A 52 -8.83 -22.78 16.93
CA VAL A 52 -7.67 -22.37 16.13
C VAL A 52 -6.36 -22.67 16.86
N ASN A 53 -6.28 -22.36 18.16
CA ASN A 53 -5.09 -22.61 18.96
C ASN A 53 -4.82 -24.12 19.13
N ALA A 54 -5.84 -24.91 19.42
CA ALA A 54 -5.71 -26.37 19.54
C ALA A 54 -5.28 -27.02 18.20
N ALA A 55 -5.87 -26.61 17.08
CA ALA A 55 -5.50 -27.12 15.76
C ALA A 55 -4.07 -26.70 15.36
N LEU A 56 -3.69 -25.45 15.61
CA LEU A 56 -2.32 -24.96 15.41
C LEU A 56 -1.32 -25.69 16.29
N GLU A 57 -1.63 -25.92 17.57
CA GLU A 57 -0.76 -26.61 18.52
C GLU A 57 -0.47 -28.05 18.07
N ASN A 58 -1.53 -28.82 17.80
CA ASN A 58 -1.46 -30.22 17.36
C ASN A 58 -0.96 -30.40 15.91
N GLY A 59 -0.97 -29.33 15.09
CA GLY A 59 -0.67 -29.43 13.66
C GLY A 59 -1.78 -30.09 12.84
N ASP A 60 -3.02 -30.04 13.34
CA ASP A 60 -4.20 -30.65 12.74
C ASP A 60 -4.72 -29.77 11.58
N ALA A 61 -4.26 -30.08 10.37
CA ALA A 61 -4.67 -29.35 9.17
C ALA A 61 -6.20 -29.40 8.93
N PRO A 62 -6.89 -30.55 8.96
CA PRO A 62 -8.35 -30.61 8.85
C PRO A 62 -9.11 -29.76 9.88
N ALA A 63 -8.72 -29.79 11.17
CA ALA A 63 -9.38 -28.98 12.19
C ALA A 63 -9.10 -27.48 12.02
N LEU A 64 -7.89 -27.12 11.59
CA LEU A 64 -7.54 -25.72 11.29
C LEU A 64 -8.30 -25.21 10.06
N GLU A 65 -8.44 -26.02 9.01
CA GLU A 65 -9.19 -25.67 7.80
C GLU A 65 -10.67 -25.40 8.11
N GLN A 66 -11.27 -26.22 8.98
CA GLN A 66 -12.64 -26.02 9.47
C GLN A 66 -12.84 -24.74 10.29
N CYS A 67 -11.78 -24.05 10.72
CA CYS A 67 -11.89 -22.75 11.38
C CYS A 67 -12.08 -21.59 10.38
N PHE A 68 -11.72 -21.77 9.11
CA PHE A 68 -11.86 -20.76 8.06
C PHE A 68 -13.21 -20.86 7.34
N PHE A 69 -13.63 -19.77 6.69
CA PHE A 69 -14.84 -19.75 5.86
C PHE A 69 -14.54 -20.48 4.53
N SER A 70 -15.29 -21.55 4.24
CA SER A 70 -15.01 -22.48 3.15
C SER A 70 -14.92 -21.82 1.78
N ASP A 71 -15.84 -20.90 1.52
CA ASP A 71 -16.08 -20.39 0.17
C ASP A 71 -15.13 -19.23 -0.19
N GLN A 72 -14.65 -18.52 0.84
CA GLN A 72 -13.79 -17.36 0.71
C GLN A 72 -13.03 -17.10 2.02
N ALA A 73 -11.75 -17.47 2.08
CA ALA A 73 -10.87 -17.12 3.19
C ALA A 73 -9.59 -16.47 2.67
N HIS A 74 -9.07 -15.49 3.42
CA HIS A 74 -7.82 -14.79 3.14
C HIS A 74 -6.94 -14.71 4.39
N TRP A 75 -5.64 -14.94 4.23
CA TRP A 75 -4.64 -14.63 5.26
C TRP A 75 -3.56 -13.73 4.67
N ARG A 76 -3.40 -12.54 5.24
CA ARG A 76 -2.32 -11.60 4.92
C ARG A 76 -1.28 -11.58 6.03
N ASP A 77 -0.03 -11.89 5.72
CA ASP A 77 1.08 -11.79 6.65
C ASP A 77 1.98 -10.60 6.32
N ILE A 78 2.23 -9.78 7.33
CA ILE A 78 3.13 -8.63 7.32
C ILE A 78 4.30 -9.00 8.24
N LEU A 79 5.20 -9.83 7.71
CA LEU A 79 6.46 -10.30 8.29
C LEU A 79 6.36 -11.26 9.49
N ALA A 80 5.24 -11.31 10.21
CA ALA A 80 5.16 -12.01 11.50
C ALA A 80 5.50 -13.51 11.39
N LEU A 81 4.94 -14.21 10.41
CA LEU A 81 5.12 -15.65 10.25
C LEU A 81 5.93 -16.01 9.00
N THR A 82 5.79 -15.25 7.92
CA THR A 82 6.46 -15.50 6.62
C THR A 82 7.81 -14.80 6.49
N SER A 83 8.15 -13.86 7.38
CA SER A 83 9.29 -12.93 7.22
C SER A 83 9.28 -12.16 5.88
N HIS A 84 8.09 -12.02 5.26
CA HIS A 84 7.85 -11.30 4.02
C HIS A 84 6.46 -10.63 4.06
N LEU A 85 6.09 -9.90 2.99
CA LEU A 85 4.69 -9.50 2.77
C LEU A 85 4.07 -10.54 1.83
N ARG A 86 3.05 -11.27 2.29
CA ARG A 86 2.40 -12.37 1.55
C ARG A 86 0.89 -12.35 1.78
N THR A 87 0.13 -12.74 0.76
CA THR A 87 -1.32 -13.01 0.90
C THR A 87 -1.66 -14.41 0.36
N PHE A 88 -2.26 -15.22 1.23
CA PHE A 88 -2.79 -16.54 0.90
C PHE A 88 -4.30 -16.47 0.79
N SER A 89 -4.84 -17.12 -0.24
CA SER A 89 -6.28 -17.26 -0.45
C SER A 89 -6.65 -18.75 -0.48
N THR A 90 -7.90 -19.06 -0.11
CA THR A 90 -8.45 -20.40 0.17
C THR A 90 -8.03 -21.01 1.53
N PRO A 91 -8.94 -21.71 2.25
CA PRO A 91 -8.62 -22.38 3.50
C PRO A 91 -7.40 -23.31 3.42
N ALA A 92 -7.33 -24.20 2.43
CA ALA A 92 -6.21 -25.14 2.27
C ALA A 92 -4.85 -24.43 2.07
N GLY A 93 -4.81 -23.38 1.24
CA GLY A 93 -3.59 -22.59 1.02
C GLY A 93 -3.12 -21.87 2.29
N ILE A 94 -4.06 -21.32 3.05
CA ILE A 94 -3.82 -20.67 4.35
C ILE A 94 -3.28 -21.69 5.37
N VAL A 95 -3.92 -22.85 5.50
CA VAL A 95 -3.53 -23.91 6.45
C VAL A 95 -2.13 -24.44 6.16
N GLY A 96 -1.83 -24.76 4.89
CA GLY A 96 -0.50 -25.22 4.48
C GLY A 96 0.59 -24.20 4.81
N ALA A 97 0.34 -22.93 4.50
CA ALA A 97 1.27 -21.85 4.81
C ALA A 97 1.39 -21.58 6.32
N LEU A 98 0.29 -21.58 7.10
CA LEU A 98 0.32 -21.39 8.56
C LEU A 98 1.13 -22.47 9.28
N LEU A 99 0.96 -23.74 8.90
CA LEU A 99 1.68 -24.85 9.52
C LEU A 99 3.18 -24.83 9.17
N ALA A 100 3.53 -24.49 7.92
CA ALA A 100 4.92 -24.31 7.51
C ALA A 100 5.58 -23.13 8.25
N THR A 101 4.92 -21.97 8.25
CA THR A 101 5.46 -20.72 8.83
C THR A 101 5.47 -20.72 10.36
N LYS A 102 4.55 -21.42 11.03
CA LYS A 102 4.63 -21.71 12.48
C LYS A 102 5.99 -22.34 12.85
N LYS A 103 6.44 -23.32 12.06
CA LYS A 103 7.73 -24.01 12.28
C LYS A 103 8.93 -23.11 11.99
N LEU A 104 8.83 -22.20 11.01
CA LEU A 104 9.89 -21.25 10.66
C LEU A 104 10.05 -20.15 11.74
N SER A 105 8.98 -19.42 12.02
CA SER A 105 8.92 -18.33 13.01
C SER A 105 9.08 -18.79 14.46
N GLY A 106 8.82 -20.08 14.73
CA GLY A 106 8.73 -20.60 16.09
C GLY A 106 7.58 -19.97 16.89
N PHE A 107 6.46 -19.71 16.22
CA PHE A 107 5.19 -19.33 16.82
C PHE A 107 4.76 -20.33 17.90
N SER A 108 4.42 -19.82 19.08
CA SER A 108 4.01 -20.64 20.24
C SER A 108 3.10 -19.85 21.19
N GLY A 109 2.35 -20.54 22.05
CA GLY A 109 1.45 -19.94 23.03
C GLY A 109 0.12 -19.40 22.47
N GLY A 110 -0.16 -19.65 21.17
CA GLY A 110 -1.43 -19.35 20.54
C GLY A 110 -1.73 -17.86 20.29
N LEU A 111 -2.84 -17.62 19.60
CA LEU A 111 -3.46 -16.31 19.42
C LEU A 111 -4.26 -15.97 20.68
N ARG A 112 -3.96 -14.83 21.31
CA ARG A 112 -4.66 -14.34 22.50
C ARG A 112 -5.42 -13.05 22.17
N LEU A 113 -6.67 -12.95 22.61
CA LEU A 113 -7.51 -11.77 22.39
C LEU A 113 -6.85 -10.51 22.96
N GLN A 114 -6.90 -9.41 22.20
CA GLN A 114 -6.36 -8.10 22.56
C GLN A 114 -7.45 -7.04 22.42
N GLY A 115 -7.82 -6.39 23.52
CA GLY A 115 -8.92 -5.43 23.54
C GLY A 115 -10.31 -6.10 23.41
N GLU A 116 -11.32 -5.28 23.14
CA GLU A 116 -12.72 -5.73 23.05
C GLU A 116 -13.10 -6.10 21.62
N PRO A 117 -13.71 -7.29 21.39
CA PRO A 117 -14.37 -7.64 20.14
C PRO A 117 -15.45 -6.65 19.74
N LYS A 118 -15.59 -6.40 18.43
CA LYS A 118 -16.62 -5.51 17.89
C LYS A 118 -17.50 -6.25 16.90
N PHE A 119 -18.80 -6.37 17.20
CA PHE A 119 -19.78 -6.80 16.20
C PHE A 119 -20.11 -5.65 15.26
N VAL A 120 -20.06 -5.92 13.95
CA VAL A 120 -20.25 -4.94 12.88
C VAL A 120 -21.37 -5.43 11.95
N PRO A 121 -22.62 -4.98 12.15
CA PRO A 121 -23.73 -5.25 11.25
C PRO A 121 -23.71 -4.28 10.05
N ALA A 122 -22.69 -4.39 9.19
CA ALA A 122 -22.45 -3.45 8.09
C ALA A 122 -23.64 -3.33 7.12
N THR A 123 -24.31 -4.44 6.82
CA THR A 123 -25.61 -4.46 6.10
C THR A 123 -26.47 -5.64 6.60
N PRO A 124 -27.76 -5.74 6.24
CA PRO A 124 -28.57 -6.93 6.53
C PRO A 124 -28.06 -8.25 5.92
N VAL A 125 -27.11 -8.19 4.98
CA VAL A 125 -26.46 -9.35 4.33
C VAL A 125 -24.96 -9.46 4.62
N LEU A 126 -24.39 -8.54 5.40
CA LEU A 126 -22.98 -8.56 5.80
C LEU A 126 -22.85 -8.13 7.26
N GLN A 127 -22.61 -9.11 8.12
CA GLN A 127 -22.47 -8.97 9.56
C GLN A 127 -21.23 -9.77 9.99
N PHE A 128 -20.31 -9.17 10.75
CA PHE A 128 -19.08 -9.85 11.18
C PHE A 128 -18.65 -9.41 12.58
N ILE A 129 -17.78 -10.19 13.23
CA ILE A 129 -17.07 -9.77 14.45
C ILE A 129 -15.63 -9.44 14.07
N ASP A 130 -15.19 -8.22 14.38
CA ASP A 130 -13.82 -7.73 14.24
C ASP A 130 -13.09 -7.88 15.58
N ILE A 131 -12.01 -8.67 15.61
CA ILE A 131 -11.18 -8.88 16.80
C ILE A 131 -9.71 -8.62 16.51
N TRP A 132 -9.01 -8.12 17.52
CA TRP A 132 -7.55 -8.06 17.55
C TRP A 132 -6.99 -9.17 18.41
N VAL A 133 -5.84 -9.70 18.02
CA VAL A 133 -5.11 -10.74 18.75
C VAL A 133 -3.64 -10.37 18.88
N THR A 134 -2.99 -10.88 19.91
CA THR A 134 -1.54 -10.77 20.11
C THR A 134 -0.93 -12.16 20.27
N PHE A 135 0.30 -12.32 19.79
CA PHE A 135 1.07 -13.56 19.86
C PHE A 135 2.58 -13.29 19.84
N ARG A 136 3.36 -14.37 19.92
CA ARG A 136 4.82 -14.32 20.08
C ARG A 136 5.49 -15.27 19.10
N THR A 137 6.61 -14.83 18.53
CA THR A 137 7.54 -15.67 17.76
C THR A 137 8.85 -15.82 18.53
N SER A 138 9.67 -16.80 18.14
CA SER A 138 10.99 -17.04 18.73
C SER A 138 12.13 -16.94 17.72
N ARG A 139 11.84 -16.95 16.42
CA ARG A 139 12.79 -16.82 15.31
C ARG A 139 12.27 -15.83 14.26
N PRO A 140 12.50 -14.51 14.44
CA PRO A 140 13.14 -13.87 15.59
C PRO A 140 12.20 -13.81 16.81
N ALA A 141 12.76 -13.52 17.98
CA ALA A 141 11.98 -13.21 19.18
C ALA A 141 11.26 -11.87 19.00
N ALA A 142 9.93 -11.91 18.95
CA ALA A 142 9.12 -10.72 18.64
C ALA A 142 7.74 -10.75 19.30
N THR A 143 7.20 -9.56 19.50
CA THR A 143 5.78 -9.34 19.74
C THR A 143 5.08 -9.12 18.40
N CYS A 144 4.00 -9.85 18.18
CA CYS A 144 3.19 -9.75 16.97
C CYS A 144 1.73 -9.49 17.33
N ASN A 145 1.06 -8.76 16.46
CA ASN A 145 -0.37 -8.52 16.53
C ASN A 145 -1.06 -9.20 15.33
N GLY A 146 -2.37 -9.32 15.40
CA GLY A 146 -3.20 -9.76 14.30
C GLY A 146 -4.60 -9.21 14.40
N ARG A 147 -5.32 -9.24 13.28
CA ARG A 147 -6.72 -8.86 13.18
C ARG A 147 -7.48 -9.99 12.50
N ILE A 148 -8.65 -10.32 13.00
CA ILE A 148 -9.48 -11.42 12.48
C ILE A 148 -10.89 -10.90 12.28
N LEU A 149 -11.43 -11.09 11.07
CA LEU A 149 -12.86 -10.90 10.81
C LEU A 149 -13.55 -12.26 10.81
N LEU A 150 -14.55 -12.42 11.67
CA LEU A 150 -15.34 -13.64 11.80
C LEU A 150 -16.70 -13.46 11.13
N LEU A 151 -17.07 -14.38 10.22
CA LEU A 151 -18.41 -14.44 9.62
C LEU A 151 -19.27 -15.50 10.31
N PRO A 152 -20.57 -15.23 10.49
CA PRO A 152 -21.54 -16.23 10.92
C PRO A 152 -21.92 -17.15 9.75
N VAL A 153 -21.81 -18.45 9.97
CA VAL A 153 -22.19 -19.51 9.03
C VAL A 153 -23.29 -20.33 9.68
N LYS A 154 -24.42 -20.44 8.98
CA LYS A 154 -25.53 -21.31 9.40
C LYS A 154 -25.20 -22.75 9.00
N GLU A 155 -25.11 -23.65 9.98
CA GLU A 155 -24.95 -25.08 9.70
C GLU A 155 -26.27 -25.64 9.16
N THR A 156 -26.23 -26.29 8.00
CA THR A 156 -27.40 -26.83 7.28
C THR A 156 -27.62 -28.33 7.50
N LYS A 157 -26.82 -28.96 8.38
CA LYS A 157 -26.77 -30.43 8.52
C LYS A 157 -27.64 -31.03 9.64
N ASP A 158 -28.07 -30.21 10.61
CA ASP A 158 -28.92 -30.65 11.73
C ASP A 158 -30.20 -29.79 11.82
N ASP A 159 -31.28 -30.35 12.38
CA ASP A 159 -32.58 -29.68 12.62
C ASP A 159 -32.52 -28.50 13.62
N GLN A 160 -31.33 -28.11 14.08
CA GLN A 160 -31.10 -26.94 14.92
C GLN A 160 -30.48 -25.83 14.07
N ASN A 161 -31.06 -24.63 14.11
CA ASN A 161 -30.53 -23.41 13.49
C ASN A 161 -29.22 -22.94 14.18
N LYS A 162 -28.19 -23.77 14.16
CA LYS A 162 -26.90 -23.52 14.80
C LYS A 162 -26.04 -22.61 13.93
N ILE A 163 -25.57 -21.53 14.52
CA ILE A 163 -24.65 -20.58 13.91
C ILE A 163 -23.26 -20.90 14.44
N THR A 164 -22.30 -21.06 13.54
CA THR A 164 -20.87 -21.11 13.89
C THR A 164 -20.16 -19.90 13.30
N TRP A 165 -19.07 -19.47 13.93
CA TRP A 165 -18.28 -18.35 13.44
C TRP A 165 -17.00 -18.87 12.80
N LYS A 166 -16.70 -18.38 11.60
CA LYS A 166 -15.57 -18.82 10.77
C LYS A 166 -14.68 -17.64 10.41
N ILE A 167 -13.37 -17.86 10.35
CA ILE A 167 -12.40 -16.84 9.94
C ILE A 167 -12.57 -16.58 8.45
N TRP A 168 -12.96 -15.34 8.13
CA TRP A 168 -13.01 -14.84 6.76
C TRP A 168 -11.70 -14.19 6.36
N THR A 169 -11.19 -13.31 7.22
CA THR A 169 -9.87 -12.71 7.02
C THR A 169 -9.05 -12.87 8.29
N LEU A 170 -7.78 -13.19 8.10
CA LEU A 170 -6.73 -13.14 9.09
C LEU A 170 -5.67 -12.15 8.59
N THR A 171 -5.25 -11.22 9.42
CA THR A 171 -4.05 -10.42 9.21
C THR A 171 -3.10 -10.71 10.37
N THR A 172 -1.83 -10.97 10.09
CA THR A 172 -0.77 -11.10 11.10
C THR A 172 0.33 -10.07 10.80
N LEU A 173 0.82 -9.37 11.81
CA LEU A 173 1.85 -8.34 11.65
C LEU A 173 2.86 -8.34 12.79
N ILE A 174 4.13 -8.12 12.47
CA ILE A 174 5.15 -7.88 13.49
C ILE A 174 4.94 -6.48 14.09
N GLU A 175 4.85 -6.42 15.42
CA GLU A 175 4.73 -5.14 16.14
C GLU A 175 6.12 -4.65 16.55
N ASN A 176 6.92 -5.53 17.16
CA ASN A 176 8.24 -5.17 17.68
C ASN A 176 9.16 -6.39 17.85
N LEU A 177 10.46 -6.23 17.58
CA LEU A 177 11.49 -7.21 17.91
C LEU A 177 11.90 -7.07 19.38
N ASP A 178 12.10 -8.19 20.08
CA ASP A 178 12.46 -8.17 21.51
C ASP A 178 13.89 -7.71 21.77
N LEU A 179 14.76 -7.83 20.76
CA LEU A 179 16.17 -7.44 20.84
C LEU A 179 16.32 -5.93 21.15
N GLN A 180 15.47 -5.10 20.54
CA GLN A 180 15.48 -3.66 20.73
C GLN A 180 14.13 -3.04 20.34
N SER A 181 13.41 -2.54 21.35
CA SER A 181 12.20 -1.74 21.15
C SER A 181 12.50 -0.36 20.57
N GLU A 182 11.52 0.22 19.88
CA GLU A 182 11.55 1.63 19.46
C GLU A 182 11.64 2.56 20.70
N ASP A 183 12.69 3.37 20.80
CA ASP A 183 12.84 4.47 21.76
C ASP A 183 12.64 5.82 21.06
N GLU A 184 11.43 6.38 21.19
CA GLU A 184 11.09 7.68 20.62
C GLU A 184 11.87 8.85 21.25
N SER A 185 12.54 8.67 22.40
CA SER A 185 13.37 9.72 22.99
C SER A 185 14.58 10.06 22.12
N LEU A 186 15.11 9.07 21.39
CA LEU A 186 16.20 9.24 20.41
C LEU A 186 15.81 10.21 19.28
N LEU A 187 14.53 10.39 18.98
CA LEU A 187 14.09 11.37 17.97
C LEU A 187 14.46 12.81 18.35
N ARG A 188 14.59 13.11 19.66
CA ARG A 188 14.89 14.45 20.19
C ARG A 188 16.37 14.83 20.15
N SER A 189 17.28 13.88 19.99
CA SER A 189 18.71 14.17 19.88
C SER A 189 19.05 14.74 18.48
N PRO A 190 20.07 15.60 18.33
CA PRO A 190 20.57 15.97 17.00
C PRO A 190 21.09 14.74 16.23
N GLY A 191 20.94 14.76 14.90
CA GLY A 191 21.63 13.80 14.03
C GLY A 191 23.11 14.13 13.87
N LYS A 192 23.91 13.17 13.42
CA LYS A 192 25.31 13.36 13.06
C LYS A 192 25.41 14.24 11.81
N SER A 193 26.37 15.16 11.78
CA SER A 193 26.65 15.98 10.60
C SER A 193 27.69 15.28 9.72
N PHE A 194 27.48 15.32 8.41
CA PHE A 194 28.38 14.77 7.39
C PHE A 194 28.92 15.87 6.45
N ALA A 195 28.81 17.14 6.84
CA ALA A 195 29.32 18.26 6.07
C ALA A 195 30.85 18.19 5.93
N GLY A 196 31.35 18.16 4.69
CA GLY A 196 32.79 18.06 4.39
C GLY A 196 33.40 16.66 4.57
N VAL A 197 32.58 15.62 4.68
CA VAL A 197 33.05 14.22 4.75
C VAL A 197 33.05 13.63 3.33
N GLU A 198 34.21 13.16 2.86
CA GLU A 198 34.37 12.58 1.52
C GLU A 198 33.93 11.11 1.43
N GLU A 199 34.08 10.34 2.52
CA GLU A 199 33.74 8.92 2.60
C GLU A 199 32.93 8.63 3.87
N ILE A 200 31.81 7.92 3.73
CA ILE A 200 30.85 7.66 4.82
C ILE A 200 30.59 6.16 4.92
N GLU A 201 31.00 5.56 6.04
CA GLU A 201 30.56 4.22 6.44
C GLU A 201 29.33 4.33 7.35
N ILE A 202 28.23 3.66 6.99
CA ILE A 202 26.96 3.72 7.71
C ILE A 202 26.13 2.45 7.46
N PRO A 203 25.40 1.90 8.45
CA PRO A 203 24.65 0.66 8.27
C PRO A 203 23.39 0.81 7.38
N VAL A 204 22.86 2.03 7.19
CA VAL A 204 21.74 2.29 6.27
C VAL A 204 21.92 3.60 5.50
N PHE A 205 21.82 3.52 4.17
CA PHE A 205 21.82 4.67 3.27
C PHE A 205 20.48 4.78 2.55
N ILE A 206 19.85 5.96 2.60
CA ILE A 206 18.50 6.22 2.07
C ILE A 206 18.60 7.23 0.92
N LEU A 207 18.08 6.85 -0.24
CA LEU A 207 18.06 7.67 -1.45
C LEU A 207 16.67 8.29 -1.64
N GLY A 208 16.63 9.62 -1.75
CA GLY A 208 15.42 10.45 -1.78
C GLY A 208 15.03 10.97 -0.40
N GLY A 209 14.60 12.24 -0.30
CA GLY A 209 14.30 12.96 0.94
C GLY A 209 12.82 13.22 1.22
N GLY A 210 11.91 12.58 0.48
CA GLY A 210 10.46 12.74 0.67
C GLY A 210 9.90 12.11 1.95
N ASN A 211 8.60 12.28 2.19
CA ASN A 211 7.89 11.79 3.38
C ASN A 211 8.14 10.31 3.72
N ALA A 212 8.35 9.45 2.71
CA ALA A 212 8.71 8.05 2.89
C ALA A 212 10.05 7.88 3.62
N ALA A 213 11.09 8.55 3.13
CA ALA A 213 12.43 8.51 3.69
C ALA A 213 12.48 9.10 5.10
N LEU A 214 11.80 10.23 5.34
CA LEU A 214 11.68 10.83 6.67
C LEU A 214 10.98 9.89 7.66
N SER A 215 9.92 9.20 7.22
CA SER A 215 9.21 8.22 8.05
C SER A 215 10.08 7.00 8.38
N LEU A 216 10.85 6.50 7.42
CA LEU A 216 11.78 5.38 7.62
C LEU A 216 12.95 5.75 8.53
N ALA A 217 13.61 6.88 8.28
CA ALA A 217 14.73 7.36 9.07
C ALA A 217 14.34 7.62 10.53
N ALA A 218 13.13 8.13 10.79
CA ALA A 218 12.61 8.26 12.14
C ALA A 218 12.46 6.90 12.85
N ARG A 219 11.87 5.89 12.19
CA ARG A 219 11.75 4.53 12.76
C ARG A 219 13.12 3.87 12.99
N LEU A 220 14.04 3.98 12.04
CA LEU A 220 15.41 3.48 12.18
C LEU A 220 16.14 4.14 13.36
N LYS A 221 16.02 5.46 13.51
CA LYS A 221 16.59 6.21 14.64
C LYS A 221 16.00 5.78 15.99
N ALA A 222 14.69 5.50 16.06
CA ALA A 222 14.06 4.96 17.25
C ALA A 222 14.55 3.53 17.59
N LEU A 223 14.97 2.74 16.58
CA LEU A 223 15.63 1.44 16.75
C LEU A 223 17.17 1.55 16.95
N ALA A 224 17.68 2.76 17.22
CA ALA A 224 19.09 3.12 17.30
C ALA A 224 19.94 2.71 16.08
N VAL A 225 19.34 2.61 14.90
CA VAL A 225 20.04 2.37 13.62
C VAL A 225 20.43 3.71 13.01
N GLU A 226 21.74 3.94 12.84
CA GLU A 226 22.26 5.13 12.16
C GLU A 226 21.88 5.08 10.67
N SER A 227 21.36 6.19 10.13
CA SER A 227 21.00 6.31 8.72
C SER A 227 21.25 7.71 8.16
N VAL A 228 21.56 7.79 6.87
CA VAL A 228 21.75 9.03 6.11
C VAL A 228 20.75 9.09 4.96
N ILE A 229 20.22 10.28 4.71
CA ILE A 229 19.33 10.60 3.59
C ILE A 229 20.10 11.47 2.59
N ALA A 230 20.03 11.14 1.30
CA ALA A 230 20.53 11.99 0.20
C ALA A 230 19.40 12.37 -0.76
N GLU A 231 19.35 13.63 -1.21
CA GLU A 231 18.29 14.22 -2.06
C GLU A 231 18.92 15.14 -3.13
N ARG A 232 18.27 15.28 -4.29
CA ARG A 232 18.80 15.91 -5.52
C ARG A 232 17.95 17.06 -6.09
N ASN A 233 16.72 17.29 -5.60
CA ASN A 233 15.73 18.13 -6.30
C ASN A 233 15.92 19.68 -6.21
N PRO A 234 15.83 20.42 -7.35
CA PRO A 234 15.77 21.90 -7.45
C PRO A 234 14.34 22.50 -7.72
N HIS A 235 14.20 23.82 -7.97
CA HIS A 235 12.95 24.64 -7.77
C HIS A 235 12.17 25.21 -9.02
N SER A 236 10.80 25.30 -8.96
CA SER A 236 9.78 26.34 -9.44
C SER A 236 9.50 26.81 -10.92
N ALA A 237 8.32 27.39 -11.36
CA ALA A 237 6.86 27.26 -10.97
C ALA A 237 5.67 28.02 -11.77
N ILE A 238 4.89 27.38 -12.70
CA ILE A 238 3.37 27.34 -12.87
C ILE A 238 2.84 25.96 -13.40
N VAL A 239 1.63 25.51 -13.00
CA VAL A 239 1.19 24.08 -12.93
C VAL A 239 0.88 23.31 -14.25
N ILE A 240 1.68 22.28 -14.56
CA ILE A 240 1.39 21.22 -15.56
C ILE A 240 1.01 19.91 -14.88
N GLY A 241 -0.26 19.49 -14.95
CA GLY A 241 -0.77 18.25 -14.34
C GLY A 241 -2.16 18.41 -13.72
N SER A 242 -2.72 17.29 -13.23
CA SER A 242 -4.10 17.25 -12.71
C SER A 242 -4.33 16.30 -11.52
N ALA A 243 -3.27 15.73 -10.93
CA ALA A 243 -3.37 14.93 -9.70
C ALA A 243 -3.25 15.80 -8.44
N ASN A 244 -3.28 15.21 -7.24
CA ASN A 244 -3.25 15.91 -5.94
C ASN A 244 -2.27 17.11 -5.89
N THR A 245 -0.98 16.89 -6.20
CA THR A 245 0.05 17.94 -6.21
C THR A 245 -0.30 19.13 -7.12
N ALA A 246 -0.99 18.91 -8.24
CA ALA A 246 -1.41 19.98 -9.13
C ALA A 246 -2.55 20.82 -8.53
N PHE A 247 -3.49 20.19 -7.82
CA PHE A 247 -4.58 20.88 -7.12
C PHE A 247 -4.09 21.65 -5.89
N ASP A 248 -3.16 21.07 -5.11
CA ASP A 248 -2.59 21.72 -3.92
C ASP A 248 -1.79 22.97 -4.32
N ILE A 249 -0.84 22.84 -5.25
CA ILE A 249 -0.04 23.98 -5.73
C ILE A 249 -0.92 25.04 -6.40
N MET A 250 -1.93 24.65 -7.19
CA MET A 250 -2.88 25.60 -7.79
C MET A 250 -3.63 26.42 -6.74
N LYS A 251 -4.12 25.78 -5.67
CA LYS A 251 -4.83 26.44 -4.58
C LYS A 251 -3.93 27.42 -3.85
N ASP A 252 -2.69 27.04 -3.59
CA ASP A 252 -1.74 27.87 -2.84
C ASP A 252 -1.25 29.05 -3.70
N CYS A 253 -1.03 28.86 -5.00
CA CYS A 253 -0.79 29.95 -5.96
C CYS A 253 -1.96 30.95 -6.02
N HIS A 254 -3.21 30.47 -6.11
CA HIS A 254 -4.39 31.35 -6.09
C HIS A 254 -4.52 32.11 -4.76
N SER A 255 -4.23 31.44 -3.63
CA SER A 255 -4.26 32.06 -2.30
C SER A 255 -3.15 33.11 -2.10
N ALA A 256 -2.04 33.00 -2.84
CA ALA A 256 -0.98 34.01 -2.93
C ALA A 256 -1.30 35.16 -3.93
N GLY A 257 -2.48 35.15 -4.56
CA GLY A 257 -2.91 36.16 -5.52
C GLY A 257 -2.39 35.98 -6.95
N LEU A 258 -1.81 34.82 -7.29
CA LEU A 258 -1.24 34.55 -8.60
C LEU A 258 -2.31 34.13 -9.62
N GLN A 259 -2.25 34.69 -10.82
CA GLN A 259 -3.04 34.20 -11.96
C GLN A 259 -2.55 32.80 -12.34
N THR A 260 -3.44 31.81 -12.22
CA THR A 260 -3.09 30.39 -12.32
C THR A 260 -3.88 29.71 -13.43
N THR A 261 -3.18 28.99 -14.30
CA THR A 261 -3.76 28.15 -15.36
C THR A 261 -3.29 26.71 -15.19
N MET A 262 -4.20 25.74 -15.25
CA MET A 262 -3.88 24.31 -15.25
C MET A 262 -3.93 23.73 -16.66
N VAL A 263 -2.90 22.95 -17.04
CA VAL A 263 -2.88 22.19 -18.31
C VAL A 263 -3.16 20.71 -18.06
N VAL A 264 -4.23 20.19 -18.68
CA VAL A 264 -4.77 18.84 -18.39
C VAL A 264 -4.91 18.02 -19.67
N ARG A 265 -3.98 17.08 -19.89
CA ARG A 265 -3.92 16.27 -21.13
C ARG A 265 -4.94 15.12 -21.24
N SER A 266 -5.52 14.68 -20.13
CA SER A 266 -6.32 13.45 -20.07
C SER A 266 -7.32 13.49 -18.91
N PRO A 267 -8.41 12.70 -18.96
CA PRO A 267 -9.36 12.61 -17.85
C PRO A 267 -8.72 12.22 -16.51
N THR A 268 -9.22 12.86 -15.46
CA THR A 268 -8.77 12.71 -14.07
C THR A 268 -9.88 12.15 -13.21
N TYR A 269 -9.59 11.10 -12.45
CA TYR A 269 -10.54 10.53 -11.50
C TYR A 269 -10.61 11.38 -10.22
N ILE A 270 -11.78 11.88 -9.87
CA ILE A 270 -12.00 12.70 -8.68
C ILE A 270 -13.06 12.05 -7.78
N PHE A 271 -12.76 11.98 -6.50
CA PHE A 271 -13.68 11.50 -5.47
C PHE A 271 -13.47 12.30 -4.17
N PRO A 272 -14.53 12.59 -3.40
CA PRO A 272 -14.43 13.42 -2.21
C PRO A 272 -13.80 12.68 -1.03
N VAL A 273 -13.02 13.39 -0.21
CA VAL A 273 -12.32 12.84 0.97
C VAL A 273 -13.25 12.13 1.96
N LYS A 274 -14.53 12.52 2.02
CA LYS A 274 -15.54 11.86 2.86
C LYS A 274 -15.77 10.38 2.50
N TYR A 275 -15.49 9.93 1.27
CA TYR A 275 -15.60 8.51 0.93
C TYR A 275 -14.44 7.70 1.55
N ILE A 276 -13.24 8.28 1.66
CA ILE A 276 -12.13 7.64 2.40
C ILE A 276 -12.46 7.53 3.89
N ASN A 277 -13.01 8.61 4.45
CA ASN A 277 -13.33 8.74 5.88
C ASN A 277 -14.66 8.11 6.29
N ASP A 278 -15.34 7.39 5.39
CA ASP A 278 -16.60 6.72 5.71
C ASP A 278 -16.38 5.61 6.74
N ALA A 279 -17.30 5.45 7.71
CA ALA A 279 -17.17 4.46 8.78
C ALA A 279 -17.18 3.00 8.26
N HIS A 280 -17.66 2.79 7.03
CA HIS A 280 -17.68 1.51 6.32
C HIS A 280 -16.53 1.38 5.29
N SER A 281 -15.61 2.35 5.23
CA SER A 281 -14.40 2.31 4.40
C SER A 281 -13.43 1.25 4.91
N LEU A 282 -13.59 0.02 4.42
CA LEU A 282 -12.73 -1.13 4.73
C LEU A 282 -11.55 -1.21 3.74
N GLU A 283 -10.37 -1.57 4.23
CA GLU A 283 -9.16 -1.71 3.42
C GLU A 283 -9.29 -2.77 2.31
N GLY A 284 -8.73 -2.51 1.12
CA GLY A 284 -8.65 -3.48 0.03
C GLY A 284 -9.87 -3.49 -0.90
N GLN A 285 -10.43 -4.68 -1.16
CA GLN A 285 -11.42 -4.92 -2.23
C GLN A 285 -12.79 -4.25 -2.01
N PHE A 286 -13.08 -3.79 -0.80
CA PHE A 286 -14.36 -3.19 -0.41
C PHE A 286 -14.60 -1.79 -1.01
N ILE A 287 -13.51 -1.08 -1.34
CA ILE A 287 -13.55 0.34 -1.65
C ILE A 287 -14.25 0.62 -2.99
N HIS A 288 -14.08 -0.26 -3.99
CA HIS A 288 -14.61 -0.08 -5.34
C HIS A 288 -16.15 0.06 -5.37
N GLY A 289 -16.85 -0.95 -4.86
CA GLY A 289 -18.32 -0.96 -4.84
C GLY A 289 -18.92 0.12 -3.94
N LEU A 290 -18.26 0.42 -2.81
CA LEU A 290 -18.69 1.47 -1.89
C LEU A 290 -18.61 2.86 -2.55
N PHE A 291 -17.49 3.18 -3.20
CA PHE A 291 -17.29 4.52 -3.80
C PHE A 291 -18.24 4.75 -4.99
N GLY A 292 -18.50 3.72 -5.81
CA GLY A 292 -19.51 3.81 -6.87
C GLY A 292 -20.92 4.01 -6.34
N HIS A 293 -21.29 3.31 -5.26
CA HIS A 293 -22.58 3.50 -4.59
C HIS A 293 -22.70 4.92 -4.00
N LEU A 294 -21.71 5.39 -3.23
CA LEU A 294 -21.72 6.72 -2.63
C LEU A 294 -21.78 7.84 -3.69
N ALA A 295 -21.12 7.67 -4.83
CA ALA A 295 -21.21 8.60 -5.96
C ALA A 295 -22.58 8.57 -6.67
N SER A 296 -23.28 7.43 -6.68
CA SER A 296 -24.65 7.34 -7.22
C SER A 296 -25.68 8.17 -6.45
N LEU A 297 -25.41 8.48 -5.18
CA LEU A 297 -26.25 9.33 -4.33
C LEU A 297 -26.08 10.83 -4.61
N GLU A 298 -25.04 11.24 -5.34
CA GLU A 298 -24.70 12.64 -5.63
C GLU A 298 -24.34 12.85 -7.12
N PRO A 299 -25.25 12.52 -8.06
CA PRO A 299 -24.91 12.33 -9.47
C PRO A 299 -24.40 13.58 -10.20
N ASP A 300 -24.66 14.78 -9.68
CA ASP A 300 -24.23 16.06 -10.25
C ASP A 300 -23.05 16.71 -9.51
N ARG A 301 -22.45 16.03 -8.52
CA ARG A 301 -21.38 16.56 -7.63
C ARG A 301 -20.25 17.29 -8.39
N TYR A 302 -19.84 16.77 -9.54
CA TYR A 302 -18.77 17.35 -10.36
C TYR A 302 -19.26 17.97 -11.68
N LYS A 303 -20.58 18.16 -11.86
CA LYS A 303 -21.13 18.75 -13.08
C LYS A 303 -20.59 20.15 -13.37
N ALA A 304 -20.57 21.04 -12.37
CA ALA A 304 -20.04 22.40 -12.54
C ALA A 304 -18.53 22.42 -12.89
N LEU A 305 -17.75 21.42 -12.44
CA LEU A 305 -16.34 21.26 -12.82
C LEU A 305 -16.19 20.83 -14.28
N ALA A 306 -17.05 19.92 -14.75
CA ALA A 306 -17.10 19.50 -16.15
C ALA A 306 -17.58 20.63 -17.08
N ASP A 307 -18.60 21.39 -16.67
CA ASP A 307 -19.12 22.55 -17.41
C ASP A 307 -18.07 23.69 -17.50
N ALA A 308 -17.18 23.81 -16.52
CA ALA A 308 -16.01 24.69 -16.54
C ALA A 308 -14.84 24.16 -17.43
N GLY A 309 -15.05 23.06 -18.17
CA GLY A 309 -14.12 22.52 -19.17
C GLY A 309 -13.06 21.55 -18.64
N PHE A 310 -13.11 21.16 -17.36
CA PHE A 310 -12.16 20.20 -16.79
C PHE A 310 -12.63 18.74 -17.03
N PRO A 311 -11.78 17.84 -17.58
CA PRO A 311 -12.17 16.47 -17.91
C PRO A 311 -12.16 15.57 -16.65
N VAL A 312 -13.24 15.64 -15.87
CA VAL A 312 -13.45 14.82 -14.68
C VAL A 312 -14.16 13.50 -15.00
N ILE A 313 -13.74 12.42 -14.33
CA ILE A 313 -14.54 11.20 -14.14
C ILE A 313 -14.72 10.98 -12.63
N ASP A 314 -15.87 10.44 -12.22
CA ASP A 314 -16.15 10.09 -10.82
C ASP A 314 -16.27 8.56 -10.65
N SER A 315 -16.49 8.12 -9.41
CA SER A 315 -16.51 6.70 -9.02
C SER A 315 -17.61 5.86 -9.64
N ARG A 316 -18.56 6.45 -10.40
CA ARG A 316 -19.56 5.70 -11.17
C ARG A 316 -19.03 5.21 -12.51
N HIS A 317 -17.91 5.75 -12.99
CA HIS A 317 -17.31 5.34 -14.25
C HIS A 317 -16.68 3.93 -14.11
N PRO A 318 -16.89 2.98 -15.05
CA PRO A 318 -16.39 1.60 -14.90
C PRO A 318 -14.88 1.48 -14.67
N ASP A 319 -14.09 2.38 -15.25
CA ASP A 319 -12.62 2.42 -15.07
C ASP A 319 -12.14 3.24 -13.84
N ALA A 320 -13.05 3.86 -13.09
CA ALA A 320 -12.70 4.72 -11.95
C ALA A 320 -12.57 3.93 -10.64
N ASP A 321 -11.45 3.22 -10.49
CA ASP A 321 -11.07 2.55 -9.25
C ASP A 321 -9.91 3.25 -8.54
N VAL A 322 -10.08 3.55 -7.25
CA VAL A 322 -9.07 4.24 -6.44
C VAL A 322 -7.81 3.40 -6.22
N ASN A 323 -7.94 2.09 -6.05
CA ASN A 323 -6.78 1.20 -5.89
C ASN A 323 -6.00 1.05 -7.21
N HIS A 324 -6.67 0.96 -8.36
CA HIS A 324 -6.03 1.04 -9.68
C HIS A 324 -5.27 2.36 -9.83
N HIS A 325 -5.90 3.49 -9.51
CA HIS A 325 -5.31 4.82 -9.65
C HIS A 325 -4.12 5.08 -8.71
N LEU A 326 -4.14 4.51 -7.49
CA LEU A 326 -3.05 4.60 -6.51
C LEU A 326 -1.91 3.62 -6.79
N ASN A 327 -2.24 2.36 -7.08
CA ASN A 327 -1.28 1.24 -7.05
C ASN A 327 -0.83 0.77 -8.43
N GLU A 328 -1.65 0.88 -9.48
CA GLU A 328 -1.34 0.39 -10.83
C GLU A 328 -1.01 1.50 -11.84
N ARG A 329 -1.75 2.62 -11.81
CA ARG A 329 -1.54 3.81 -12.66
C ARG A 329 -0.57 4.81 -12.02
N ALA A 330 -0.42 4.76 -10.69
CA ALA A 330 0.40 5.66 -9.88
C ALA A 330 0.15 7.15 -10.18
N GLY A 331 -1.12 7.55 -10.28
CA GLY A 331 -1.51 8.94 -10.56
C GLY A 331 -2.82 9.09 -11.33
N GLY A 332 -3.05 10.29 -11.88
CA GLY A 332 -4.27 10.62 -12.62
C GLY A 332 -5.56 10.62 -11.78
N HIS A 333 -5.43 10.79 -10.46
CA HIS A 333 -6.54 10.96 -9.53
C HIS A 333 -6.33 12.19 -8.63
N TYR A 334 -7.42 12.72 -8.09
CA TYR A 334 -7.41 13.75 -7.05
C TYR A 334 -8.44 13.44 -5.96
N VAL A 335 -8.03 13.56 -4.70
CA VAL A 335 -8.91 13.47 -3.53
C VAL A 335 -9.50 14.84 -3.25
N ASP A 336 -10.77 15.01 -3.57
CA ASP A 336 -11.45 16.31 -3.40
C ASP A 336 -11.69 16.62 -1.92
N VAL A 337 -10.88 17.56 -1.41
CA VAL A 337 -10.97 18.15 -0.08
C VAL A 337 -11.81 19.45 -0.05
N GLY A 338 -12.44 19.85 -1.16
CA GLY A 338 -13.42 20.94 -1.25
C GLY A 338 -12.93 22.18 -2.01
N PRO A 339 -12.09 23.06 -1.42
CA PRO A 339 -11.86 24.41 -1.96
C PRO A 339 -11.34 24.45 -3.40
N ALA A 340 -10.41 23.57 -3.76
CA ALA A 340 -9.71 23.62 -5.03
C ALA A 340 -10.60 23.32 -6.24
N VAL A 341 -11.59 22.41 -6.12
CA VAL A 341 -12.59 22.15 -7.19
C VAL A 341 -13.42 23.40 -7.45
N LYS A 342 -13.83 24.10 -6.38
CA LYS A 342 -14.66 25.30 -6.48
C LYS A 342 -13.95 26.44 -7.21
N LEU A 343 -12.63 26.57 -7.09
CA LEU A 343 -11.87 27.61 -7.81
C LEU A 343 -11.98 27.46 -9.34
N ILE A 344 -11.94 26.23 -9.84
CA ILE A 344 -12.14 25.95 -11.28
C ILE A 344 -13.61 26.15 -11.67
N ALA A 345 -14.54 25.58 -10.90
CA ALA A 345 -15.98 25.70 -11.18
C ALA A 345 -16.52 27.14 -11.11
N ASP A 346 -15.92 28.00 -10.28
CA ASP A 346 -16.21 29.44 -10.20
C ASP A 346 -15.54 30.26 -11.34
N GLY A 347 -14.72 29.64 -12.20
CA GLY A 347 -13.94 30.33 -13.24
C GLY A 347 -12.78 31.18 -12.71
N LYS A 348 -12.34 30.98 -11.46
CA LYS A 348 -11.22 31.71 -10.82
C LYS A 348 -9.84 31.17 -11.21
N VAL A 349 -9.79 29.98 -11.78
CA VAL A 349 -8.60 29.30 -12.30
C VAL A 349 -8.93 28.78 -13.68
N ALA A 350 -8.14 29.16 -14.68
CA ALA A 350 -8.34 28.72 -16.05
C ALA A 350 -7.84 27.29 -16.26
N VAL A 351 -8.51 26.53 -17.13
CA VAL A 351 -8.11 25.17 -17.48
C VAL A 351 -7.97 25.06 -18.99
N LYS A 352 -6.84 24.54 -19.47
CA LYS A 352 -6.65 24.16 -20.87
C LYS A 352 -6.59 22.63 -20.98
N SER A 353 -7.66 22.07 -21.53
CA SER A 353 -7.92 20.62 -21.53
C SER A 353 -7.61 19.96 -22.88
N GLY A 354 -7.28 18.68 -22.86
CA GLY A 354 -7.10 17.84 -24.07
C GLY A 354 -5.82 18.12 -24.86
N VAL A 355 -4.88 18.87 -24.27
CA VAL A 355 -3.62 19.28 -24.91
C VAL A 355 -2.41 18.92 -24.07
N GLU A 356 -1.24 18.88 -24.70
CA GLU A 356 0.05 18.72 -24.03
C GLU A 356 1.06 19.80 -24.50
N PRO A 357 1.96 20.29 -23.63
CA PRO A 357 3.04 21.18 -24.04
C PRO A 357 3.95 20.53 -25.09
N LYS A 358 4.35 21.30 -26.11
CA LYS A 358 5.29 20.89 -27.17
C LYS A 358 6.64 21.61 -27.09
N GLY A 359 6.71 22.75 -26.41
CA GLY A 359 7.95 23.50 -26.20
C GLY A 359 7.71 24.79 -25.42
N PHE A 360 8.82 25.46 -25.08
CA PHE A 360 8.79 26.79 -24.51
C PHE A 360 8.70 27.86 -25.61
N THR A 361 8.00 28.95 -25.34
CA THR A 361 8.09 30.22 -26.08
C THR A 361 8.99 31.18 -25.29
N ALA A 362 9.19 32.41 -25.78
CA ALA A 362 9.88 33.46 -25.03
C ALA A 362 9.12 33.91 -23.75
N THR A 363 7.84 33.56 -23.64
CA THR A 363 6.88 34.10 -22.65
C THR A 363 6.08 33.00 -21.94
N GLY A 364 6.30 31.71 -22.24
CA GLY A 364 5.51 30.61 -21.71
C GLY A 364 5.66 29.31 -22.51
N LEU A 365 4.55 28.70 -22.92
CA LEU A 365 4.51 27.38 -23.57
C LEU A 365 3.69 27.39 -24.87
N VAL A 366 4.14 26.61 -25.86
CA VAL A 366 3.34 26.22 -27.04
C VAL A 366 2.75 24.83 -26.84
N MET A 367 1.49 24.65 -27.24
CA MET A 367 0.69 23.46 -26.98
C MET A 367 0.50 22.60 -28.24
N SER A 368 0.04 21.36 -28.06
CA SER A 368 -0.19 20.38 -29.14
C SER A 368 -1.24 20.78 -30.17
N ASP A 369 -2.11 21.74 -29.86
CA ASP A 369 -3.09 22.34 -30.77
C ASP A 369 -2.54 23.56 -31.54
N GLY A 370 -1.26 23.91 -31.34
CA GLY A 370 -0.60 25.07 -31.95
C GLY A 370 -0.84 26.40 -31.22
N SER A 371 -1.67 26.42 -30.17
CA SER A 371 -1.89 27.62 -29.36
C SER A 371 -0.76 27.85 -28.33
N THR A 372 -0.67 29.07 -27.82
CA THR A 372 0.30 29.46 -26.78
C THR A 372 -0.39 29.81 -25.47
N VAL A 373 0.32 29.64 -24.36
CA VAL A 373 -0.07 30.10 -23.02
C VAL A 373 1.14 30.80 -22.41
N ASP A 374 1.01 32.11 -22.18
CA ASP A 374 2.05 32.92 -21.53
C ASP A 374 1.98 32.78 -20.00
N ALA A 375 3.13 32.72 -19.33
CA ALA A 375 3.27 32.69 -17.88
C ALA A 375 4.73 32.94 -17.43
N ASP A 376 4.92 33.56 -16.27
CA ASP A 376 6.23 34.02 -15.79
C ASP A 376 7.18 32.89 -15.29
N ALA A 377 6.70 31.66 -15.07
CA ALA A 377 7.50 30.48 -14.68
C ALA A 377 6.76 29.13 -14.96
N VAL A 378 7.38 27.94 -14.81
CA VAL A 378 6.75 26.60 -15.09
C VAL A 378 7.03 25.52 -14.00
N VAL A 379 5.97 24.85 -13.46
CA VAL A 379 5.93 23.76 -12.43
C VAL A 379 5.52 22.48 -13.15
N TRP A 380 6.35 21.45 -13.08
CA TRP A 380 5.99 20.14 -13.60
C TRP A 380 5.33 19.27 -12.51
N CYS A 381 4.01 19.41 -12.35
CA CYS A 381 3.18 18.56 -11.48
C CYS A 381 2.76 17.25 -12.18
N THR A 382 3.64 16.69 -13.01
CA THR A 382 3.36 15.53 -13.89
C THR A 382 3.36 14.17 -13.18
N GLY A 383 3.56 14.17 -11.86
CA GLY A 383 3.86 12.97 -11.08
C GLY A 383 5.33 12.58 -11.17
N PHE A 384 5.70 11.51 -10.48
CA PHE A 384 7.05 10.93 -10.53
C PHE A 384 7.17 10.02 -11.76
N ALA A 385 8.33 10.04 -12.43
CA ALA A 385 8.59 9.18 -13.60
C ALA A 385 8.68 7.68 -13.22
N ASP A 386 8.91 7.41 -11.93
CA ASP A 386 9.34 6.15 -11.33
C ASP A 386 8.19 5.13 -11.16
N ARG A 387 7.57 4.78 -12.29
CA ARG A 387 6.61 3.66 -12.37
C ARG A 387 7.29 2.31 -12.23
N ASP A 388 8.60 2.27 -12.40
CA ASP A 388 9.44 1.12 -12.09
C ASP A 388 10.78 1.64 -11.55
N VAL A 389 11.10 1.29 -10.30
CA VAL A 389 12.31 1.75 -9.63
C VAL A 389 13.59 1.26 -10.31
N ARG A 390 13.54 0.23 -11.16
CA ARG A 390 14.74 -0.34 -11.80
C ARG A 390 15.47 0.70 -12.65
N GLY A 391 14.73 1.49 -13.45
CA GLY A 391 15.30 2.60 -14.20
C GLY A 391 15.81 3.73 -13.30
N THR A 392 15.05 4.07 -12.26
CA THR A 392 15.40 5.11 -11.28
C THR A 392 16.66 4.76 -10.50
N ALA A 393 16.82 3.50 -10.06
CA ALA A 393 17.98 3.01 -9.34
C ALA A 393 19.24 3.08 -10.21
N ALA A 394 19.15 2.65 -11.49
CA ALA A 394 20.25 2.82 -12.43
C ALA A 394 20.65 4.31 -12.58
N GLY A 395 19.67 5.21 -12.78
CA GLY A 395 19.91 6.65 -12.95
C GLY A 395 20.45 7.37 -11.69
N ILE A 396 20.00 6.99 -10.49
CA ILE A 396 20.52 7.54 -9.22
C ILE A 396 21.96 7.09 -8.98
N LEU A 397 22.28 5.83 -9.28
CA LEU A 397 23.63 5.28 -9.17
C LEU A 397 24.58 5.72 -10.31
N GLY A 398 24.15 6.63 -11.20
CA GLY A 398 24.99 7.20 -12.26
C GLY A 398 25.10 6.36 -13.54
N GLY A 399 24.20 5.38 -13.73
CA GLY A 399 24.07 4.65 -14.99
C GLY A 399 23.59 5.56 -16.12
N ALA A 400 24.34 5.61 -17.21
CA ALA A 400 23.92 6.30 -18.44
C ALA A 400 22.81 5.52 -19.17
N ASP A 401 22.04 6.24 -20.00
CA ASP A 401 20.99 5.67 -20.86
C ASP A 401 21.60 4.73 -21.93
N GLY A 402 21.66 3.44 -21.60
CA GLY A 402 22.13 2.40 -22.50
C GLY A 402 22.58 1.14 -21.76
N GLU A 403 22.10 -0.01 -22.21
CA GLU A 403 22.60 -1.30 -21.72
C GLU A 403 24.09 -1.47 -22.06
N GLY A 404 24.90 -1.92 -21.10
CA GLY A 404 26.26 -2.42 -21.36
C GLY A 404 27.39 -1.76 -20.58
N SER A 405 27.19 -0.64 -19.88
CA SER A 405 28.20 -0.12 -18.95
C SER A 405 28.21 -0.91 -17.62
N THR A 406 28.62 -2.16 -17.68
CA THR A 406 29.00 -2.97 -16.51
C THR A 406 30.40 -2.58 -16.05
N SER A 407 30.57 -1.30 -15.71
CA SER A 407 31.80 -0.75 -15.14
C SER A 407 31.93 -1.22 -13.68
N THR A 408 32.28 -2.49 -13.50
CA THR A 408 32.62 -3.09 -12.22
C THR A 408 33.98 -2.55 -11.74
N THR A 409 33.94 -1.53 -10.89
CA THR A 409 35.13 -0.96 -10.24
C THR A 409 35.60 -1.88 -9.12
N GLY A 410 36.13 -3.05 -9.48
CA GLY A 410 36.57 -4.10 -8.55
C GLY A 410 35.75 -5.39 -8.68
N LYS A 411 36.29 -6.50 -8.15
CA LYS A 411 35.67 -7.83 -8.25
C LYS A 411 34.34 -7.95 -7.49
N ASP A 412 34.14 -7.12 -6.47
CA ASP A 412 33.05 -7.27 -5.49
C ASP A 412 32.05 -6.09 -5.51
N VAL A 413 32.15 -5.19 -6.50
CA VAL A 413 31.30 -3.99 -6.63
C VAL A 413 30.30 -4.14 -7.78
N LEU A 414 29.00 -4.07 -7.48
CA LEU A 414 27.94 -4.08 -8.48
C LEU A 414 27.78 -2.71 -9.15
N GLY A 415 27.72 -2.67 -10.47
CA GLY A 415 27.40 -1.45 -11.22
C GLY A 415 25.90 -1.06 -11.15
N PRO A 416 25.53 0.14 -11.63
CA PRO A 416 24.14 0.64 -11.59
C PRO A 416 23.12 -0.31 -12.24
N TRP A 417 23.47 -0.84 -13.43
CA TRP A 417 22.64 -1.79 -14.16
C TRP A 417 22.64 -3.20 -13.55
N ASP A 418 23.72 -3.59 -12.85
CA ASP A 418 23.75 -4.82 -12.06
C ASP A 418 22.77 -4.77 -10.89
N VAL A 419 22.69 -3.64 -10.18
CA VAL A 419 21.67 -3.42 -9.14
C VAL A 419 20.28 -3.49 -9.76
N ALA A 420 20.00 -2.66 -10.77
CA ALA A 420 18.68 -2.53 -11.39
C ALA A 420 18.12 -3.85 -11.96
N THR A 421 18.97 -4.71 -12.54
CA THR A 421 18.54 -6.01 -13.08
C THR A 421 18.25 -7.07 -12.01
N ARG A 422 18.74 -6.87 -10.78
CA ARG A 422 18.49 -7.78 -9.64
C ARG A 422 17.20 -7.44 -8.90
N LEU A 423 16.79 -6.16 -8.85
CA LEU A 423 15.55 -5.74 -8.21
C LEU A 423 14.32 -6.43 -8.82
N ASP A 424 13.27 -6.56 -8.00
CA ASP A 424 11.94 -6.95 -8.47
C ASP A 424 11.24 -5.73 -9.10
N ALA A 425 10.30 -5.99 -10.01
CA ALA A 425 9.45 -4.94 -10.55
C ALA A 425 8.60 -4.31 -9.44
N THR A 426 8.47 -2.99 -9.46
CA THR A 426 7.66 -2.23 -8.48
C THR A 426 6.31 -1.84 -9.06
N TRP A 427 5.35 -1.56 -8.17
CA TRP A 427 3.99 -1.12 -8.50
C TRP A 427 3.16 -2.12 -9.31
N GLY A 428 1.85 -1.91 -9.32
CA GLY A 428 0.87 -2.95 -9.61
C GLY A 428 0.91 -4.08 -8.57
N VAL A 429 0.08 -5.09 -8.78
CA VAL A 429 -0.03 -6.26 -7.89
C VAL A 429 0.53 -7.52 -8.53
N ASP A 430 1.04 -8.43 -7.70
CA ASP A 430 1.34 -9.81 -8.06
C ASP A 430 0.08 -10.69 -7.97
N ALA A 431 0.21 -12.00 -8.22
CA ALA A 431 -0.90 -12.95 -8.20
C ALA A 431 -1.56 -13.13 -6.81
N GLU A 432 -0.91 -12.67 -5.73
CA GLU A 432 -1.48 -12.67 -4.37
C GLU A 432 -2.33 -11.42 -4.11
N GLY A 433 -2.28 -10.43 -4.99
CA GLY A 433 -2.83 -9.09 -4.75
C GLY A 433 -1.88 -8.18 -3.97
N GLU A 434 -0.66 -8.63 -3.64
CA GLU A 434 0.33 -7.80 -2.97
C GLU A 434 1.01 -6.84 -3.95
N ILE A 435 1.35 -5.65 -3.48
CA ILE A 435 2.08 -4.68 -4.31
C ILE A 435 3.49 -5.22 -4.58
N ARG A 436 3.89 -5.22 -5.85
CA ARG A 436 5.16 -5.78 -6.31
C ARG A 436 6.33 -4.90 -5.85
N GLY A 437 7.44 -5.52 -5.43
CA GLY A 437 8.71 -4.87 -5.10
C GLY A 437 8.73 -3.84 -3.94
N MET A 438 7.57 -3.41 -3.41
CA MET A 438 7.49 -2.36 -2.39
C MET A 438 7.54 -2.93 -0.97
N TRP A 439 8.31 -2.28 -0.09
CA TRP A 439 8.41 -2.53 1.35
C TRP A 439 8.85 -3.95 1.77
N LYS A 440 9.29 -4.79 0.83
CA LYS A 440 9.67 -6.20 1.02
C LYS A 440 11.02 -6.51 0.34
N ARG A 441 11.76 -7.49 0.86
CA ARG A 441 13.03 -7.96 0.26
C ARG A 441 12.84 -8.46 -1.16
N HIS A 442 13.66 -7.99 -2.10
CA HIS A 442 13.64 -8.48 -3.48
C HIS A 442 14.10 -9.95 -3.58
N LEU A 443 13.71 -10.67 -4.64
CA LEU A 443 14.11 -12.07 -4.82
C LEU A 443 15.62 -12.24 -4.99
N ARG A 444 16.29 -11.31 -5.70
CA ARG A 444 17.72 -11.41 -6.06
C ARG A 444 18.59 -10.34 -5.40
N MET A 445 18.05 -9.63 -4.40
CA MET A 445 18.77 -8.59 -3.67
C MET A 445 18.18 -8.45 -2.25
N GLU A 446 18.84 -9.06 -1.27
CA GLU A 446 18.30 -9.18 0.09
C GLU A 446 18.57 -7.96 0.97
N ASN A 447 19.57 -7.15 0.62
CA ASN A 447 20.00 -5.94 1.31
C ASN A 447 19.55 -4.63 0.63
N TYR A 448 18.56 -4.71 -0.27
CA TYR A 448 17.97 -3.55 -0.93
C TYR A 448 16.45 -3.57 -0.73
N TRP A 449 15.87 -2.39 -0.49
CA TRP A 449 14.43 -2.22 -0.30
C TRP A 449 13.94 -0.94 -0.96
N VAL A 450 12.68 -0.96 -1.40
CA VAL A 450 12.03 0.21 -2.02
C VAL A 450 10.90 0.68 -1.12
N MET A 451 10.89 1.97 -0.78
CA MET A 451 9.79 2.60 -0.05
C MET A 451 9.21 3.76 -0.84
N GLY A 452 7.88 3.80 -0.93
CA GLY A 452 7.14 4.86 -1.59
C GLY A 452 5.65 4.76 -1.29
N GLY A 453 4.85 5.51 -2.05
CA GLY A 453 3.38 5.52 -1.96
C GLY A 453 2.84 6.81 -1.37
N HIS A 454 1.53 6.85 -1.11
CA HIS A 454 0.87 7.96 -0.42
C HIS A 454 0.99 7.79 1.12
N LEU A 455 0.69 8.86 1.88
CA LEU A 455 0.95 8.94 3.32
C LEU A 455 0.49 7.71 4.15
N PRO A 456 -0.75 7.19 3.99
CA PRO A 456 -1.17 5.92 4.60
C PRO A 456 -0.20 4.75 4.36
N LEU A 457 0.14 4.44 3.11
CA LEU A 457 1.07 3.34 2.77
C LEU A 457 2.46 3.55 3.37
N GLN A 458 2.96 4.78 3.35
CA GLN A 458 4.26 5.11 3.95
C GLN A 458 4.24 4.88 5.47
N ARG A 459 3.23 5.40 6.17
CA ARG A 459 3.10 5.26 7.63
C ARG A 459 2.93 3.80 8.03
N TRP A 460 2.02 3.08 7.37
CA TRP A 460 1.72 1.67 7.66
C TRP A 460 2.95 0.77 7.47
N ASN A 461 3.61 0.86 6.32
CA ASN A 461 4.72 -0.03 5.99
C ASN A 461 6.08 0.41 6.55
N SER A 462 6.22 1.66 7.05
CA SER A 462 7.49 2.17 7.63
C SER A 462 8.04 1.26 8.74
N ARG A 463 7.18 0.79 9.66
CA ARG A 463 7.56 -0.11 10.74
C ARG A 463 8.00 -1.48 10.20
N ALA A 464 7.19 -2.09 9.34
CA ALA A 464 7.52 -3.38 8.74
C ALA A 464 8.87 -3.34 8.01
N LEU A 465 9.13 -2.26 7.27
CA LEU A 465 10.42 -2.06 6.60
C LEU A 465 11.58 -1.84 7.59
N ALA A 466 11.39 -1.00 8.60
CA ALA A 466 12.42 -0.76 9.62
C ALA A 466 12.79 -2.03 10.41
N GLN A 467 11.80 -2.87 10.75
CA GLN A 467 12.02 -4.15 11.44
C GLN A 467 12.76 -5.17 10.54
N GLN A 468 12.51 -5.20 9.22
CA GLN A 468 13.34 -5.99 8.28
C GLN A 468 14.79 -5.52 8.28
N ILE A 469 15.02 -4.21 8.16
CA ILE A 469 16.37 -3.63 8.09
C ILE A 469 17.12 -3.90 9.41
N LYS A 470 16.50 -3.65 10.57
CA LYS A 470 17.08 -3.95 11.88
C LYS A 470 17.42 -5.43 12.02
N ALA A 471 16.48 -6.33 11.72
CA ALA A 471 16.73 -7.76 11.79
C ALA A 471 17.85 -8.22 10.82
N SER A 472 18.01 -7.56 9.66
CA SER A 472 19.07 -7.85 8.70
C SER A 472 20.44 -7.43 9.21
N ILE A 473 20.55 -6.22 9.80
CA ILE A 473 21.79 -5.69 10.39
C ILE A 473 22.26 -6.57 11.57
N GLU A 474 21.32 -7.02 12.40
CA GLU A 474 21.59 -7.90 13.55
C GLU A 474 21.79 -9.38 13.17
N GLY A 475 21.68 -9.74 11.88
CA GLY A 475 21.85 -11.11 11.39
C GLY A 475 20.74 -12.10 11.82
N ILE A 476 19.59 -11.60 12.28
CA ILE A 476 18.46 -12.40 12.81
C ILE A 476 17.25 -12.49 11.88
N LEU A 477 17.27 -11.82 10.72
CA LEU A 477 16.18 -11.85 9.73
C LEU A 477 16.10 -13.25 9.07
N PRO A 478 15.01 -14.02 9.27
CA PRO A 478 14.91 -15.36 8.67
C PRO A 478 14.80 -15.30 7.14
N PRO A 479 15.07 -16.41 6.43
CA PRO A 479 14.74 -16.54 5.02
C PRO A 479 13.27 -16.18 4.75
N ALA A 480 13.00 -15.43 3.69
CA ALA A 480 11.63 -15.12 3.29
C ALA A 480 10.91 -16.41 2.87
N TYR A 481 9.74 -16.68 3.45
CA TYR A 481 8.86 -17.74 2.95
C TYR A 481 8.27 -17.28 1.62
N ARG A 482 8.64 -17.95 0.52
CA ARG A 482 8.26 -17.59 -0.86
C ARG A 482 7.32 -18.60 -1.53
N ASP A 483 7.03 -19.73 -0.91
CA ASP A 483 6.16 -20.76 -1.47
C ASP A 483 4.68 -20.33 -1.42
N THR A 484 3.90 -20.70 -2.43
CA THR A 484 2.43 -20.52 -2.47
C THR A 484 1.78 -21.89 -2.62
N PRO A 485 1.32 -22.53 -1.52
CA PRO A 485 0.67 -23.83 -1.60
C PRO A 485 -0.60 -23.76 -2.46
N GLY A 486 -0.70 -24.62 -3.48
CA GLY A 486 -1.87 -24.71 -4.37
C GLY A 486 -1.74 -24.02 -5.73
N SER A 487 -0.58 -23.41 -6.07
CA SER A 487 -0.33 -22.88 -7.42
C SER A 487 0.22 -23.95 -8.37
N SER A 488 -0.62 -24.95 -8.70
CA SER A 488 -0.39 -25.99 -9.71
C SER A 488 -1.47 -25.95 -10.78
#